data_AF-A0A7V5HJK2-F1
#
_entry.id   AF-A0A7V5HJK2-F1
#
_cell.length_a   1.000
_cell.length_b   1.000
_cell.length_c   1.000
_cell.angle_alpha   90.00
_cell.angle_beta   90.00
_cell.angle_gamma   90.00
#
_symmetry.space_group_name_H-M   'P 1'
#
loop_
_entity.id
_entity.type
_entity.pdbx_description
1 polymer ?
#
loop_
_entity_poly.entity_id
_entity_poly.type
_entity_poly.pdbx_seq_one_letter_code
_entity_poly.pdbx_strand_id
1 'polypeptide(L)'
;MKQSLKIIISSLLLILIASPLSSQRPSHRVSVFNIEVPLRVFRGDKFIDNLTKDDFELYDNGIKQKIEALYLIRKTTIDKQEGSTAFHPRVARHFVLFFEVHEYLPKLAEAVKFFFEKVFQPGDSLIVITPLKTYRIKPTASHRLSPEKLASQLINHLKKDIKIGSSEYRTILRDLEESLRGGIDETTLPLFKQHLQKLEDLRQVDEDSLLRFAEFLKKKEGQKYVFLFYQKERIPQITPQQLNQLTSVNQDKPNIIFQI
;
A
#
# COMPACT_ATOMS: atom_id res chain seq x y z
N MET A 1 -62.49 -16.51 61.70
CA MET A 1 -62.47 -17.90 61.19
C MET A 1 -63.10 -17.88 59.80
N LYS A 2 -62.46 -18.58 58.85
CA LYS A 2 -62.71 -18.63 57.40
C LYS A 2 -64.20 -18.69 57.00
N GLN A 3 -64.58 -18.00 55.92
CA GLN A 3 -64.91 -18.68 54.66
C GLN A 3 -65.06 -17.71 53.48
N SER A 4 -64.29 -18.05 52.45
CA SER A 4 -64.31 -17.62 51.06
C SER A 4 -65.62 -17.94 50.34
N LEU A 5 -65.92 -17.25 49.22
CA LEU A 5 -65.84 -17.78 47.83
C LEU A 5 -66.94 -17.21 46.90
N LYS A 6 -66.53 -16.93 45.63
CA LYS A 6 -67.32 -16.85 44.37
C LYS A 6 -68.12 -15.57 44.11
N ILE A 7 -68.27 -15.02 42.90
CA ILE A 7 -67.64 -15.08 41.56
C ILE A 7 -68.44 -14.06 40.72
N ILE A 8 -67.75 -13.24 39.92
CA ILE A 8 -68.07 -12.73 38.56
C ILE A 8 -69.45 -12.12 38.28
N ILE A 9 -69.50 -10.82 37.93
CA ILE A 9 -70.02 -10.24 36.66
C ILE A 9 -69.30 -8.88 36.45
N SER A 10 -68.16 -8.81 35.75
CA SER A 10 -68.04 -8.52 34.30
C SER A 10 -68.80 -7.28 33.81
N SER A 11 -68.17 -6.09 33.93
CA SER A 11 -68.41 -4.97 33.00
C SER A 11 -67.10 -4.66 32.29
N LEU A 12 -66.99 -5.12 31.05
CA LEU A 12 -65.84 -4.96 30.18
C LEU A 12 -65.73 -3.50 29.74
N LEU A 13 -64.96 -2.68 30.47
CA LEU A 13 -64.53 -1.37 29.99
C LEU A 13 -63.26 -1.57 29.15
N LEU A 14 -63.41 -1.44 27.83
CA LEU A 14 -62.32 -1.47 26.88
C LEU A 14 -61.46 -0.20 27.06
N ILE A 15 -60.48 -0.25 27.96
CA ILE A 15 -59.47 0.81 28.07
C ILE A 15 -58.51 0.65 26.89
N LEU A 16 -58.69 1.49 25.87
CA LEU A 16 -57.72 1.72 24.81
C LEU A 16 -56.44 2.26 25.47
N ILE A 17 -55.43 1.39 25.64
CA ILE A 17 -54.10 1.80 26.07
C ILE A 17 -53.47 2.55 24.89
N ALA A 18 -53.59 3.87 24.89
CA ALA A 18 -52.81 4.75 24.04
C ALA A 18 -51.36 4.73 24.57
N SER A 19 -50.57 3.78 24.09
CA SER A 19 -49.12 3.79 24.28
C SER A 19 -48.58 5.07 23.63
N PRO A 20 -47.92 5.99 24.36
CA PRO A 20 -47.16 7.03 23.69
C PRO A 20 -46.05 6.33 22.92
N LEU A 21 -46.12 6.35 21.59
CA LEU A 21 -44.99 6.04 20.74
C LEU A 21 -43.88 7.01 21.15
N SER A 22 -42.94 6.52 21.95
CA SER A 22 -41.69 7.20 22.21
C SER A 22 -40.95 7.27 20.87
N SER A 23 -41.13 8.40 20.18
CA SER A 23 -40.30 8.76 19.03
C SER A 23 -38.88 8.91 19.55
N GLN A 24 -38.10 7.82 19.45
CA GLN A 24 -36.66 7.88 19.61
C GLN A 24 -36.14 8.77 18.49
N ARG A 25 -35.94 10.06 18.78
CA ARG A 25 -35.21 10.94 17.88
C ARG A 25 -33.85 10.30 17.67
N PRO A 26 -33.46 9.92 16.45
CA PRO A 26 -32.14 9.37 16.21
C PRO A 26 -31.13 10.41 16.67
N SER A 27 -30.34 10.05 17.68
CA SER A 27 -29.17 10.83 18.10
C SER A 27 -28.24 10.88 16.90
N HIS A 28 -28.29 11.97 16.15
CA HIS A 28 -27.22 12.33 15.22
C HIS A 28 -25.99 12.63 16.07
N ARG A 29 -25.21 11.59 16.40
CA ARG A 29 -23.82 11.77 16.80
C ARG A 29 -23.07 12.28 15.57
N VAL A 30 -23.01 13.60 15.44
CA VAL A 30 -22.07 14.25 14.52
C VAL A 30 -20.67 13.87 15.02
N SER A 31 -20.06 12.88 14.37
CA SER A 31 -18.66 12.57 14.60
C SER A 31 -17.85 13.68 13.96
N VAL A 32 -17.32 14.59 14.79
CA VAL A 32 -16.35 15.58 14.34
C VAL A 32 -15.06 14.82 14.04
N PHE A 33 -14.80 14.56 12.77
CA PHE A 33 -13.53 13.98 12.34
C PHE A 33 -12.56 15.14 12.10
N ASN A 34 -11.52 15.24 12.92
CA ASN A 34 -10.42 16.17 12.64
C ASN A 34 -9.59 15.58 11.50
N ILE A 35 -9.46 16.35 10.42
CA ILE A 35 -8.69 15.96 9.23
C ILE A 35 -7.29 16.58 9.34
N GLU A 36 -6.25 15.74 9.33
CA GLU A 36 -4.87 16.20 9.25
C GLU A 36 -4.49 16.50 7.80
N VAL A 37 -4.05 17.72 7.52
CA VAL A 37 -3.61 18.14 6.18
C VAL A 37 -2.09 18.38 6.22
N PRO A 38 -1.27 17.44 5.71
CA PRO A 38 0.18 17.63 5.69
C PRO A 38 0.57 18.60 4.59
N LEU A 39 1.38 19.60 4.94
CA LEU A 39 1.88 20.62 4.01
C LEU A 39 3.37 20.87 4.20
N ARG A 40 4.05 21.28 3.13
CA ARG A 40 5.45 21.75 3.16
C ARG A 40 5.55 23.02 2.34
N VAL A 41 6.12 24.07 2.92
CA VAL A 41 6.27 25.36 2.24
C VAL A 41 7.75 25.65 2.01
N PHE A 42 8.09 25.99 0.78
CA PHE A 42 9.44 26.30 0.36
C PHE A 42 9.50 27.65 -0.35
N ARG A 43 10.61 28.36 -0.20
CA ARG A 43 10.99 29.52 -1.02
C ARG A 43 12.30 29.17 -1.73
N GLY A 44 12.21 28.77 -3.00
CA GLY A 44 13.32 28.09 -3.68
C GLY A 44 13.65 26.79 -2.94
N ASP A 45 14.93 26.58 -2.62
CA ASP A 45 15.40 25.39 -1.89
C ASP A 45 15.29 25.53 -0.36
N LYS A 46 14.83 26.68 0.15
CA LYS A 46 14.74 26.95 1.58
C LYS A 46 13.36 26.55 2.11
N PHE A 47 13.34 25.59 3.03
CA PHE A 47 12.14 25.27 3.83
C PHE A 47 11.78 26.45 4.74
N ILE A 48 10.50 26.83 4.74
CA ILE A 48 9.97 27.93 5.57
C ILE A 48 9.22 27.32 6.75
N ASP A 49 9.76 27.51 7.95
CA ASP A 49 9.29 26.89 9.20
C ASP A 49 8.68 27.88 10.21
N ASN A 50 8.56 29.15 9.83
CA ASN A 50 8.08 30.22 10.70
C ASN A 50 6.63 30.65 10.44
N LEU A 51 5.90 29.96 9.56
CA LEU A 51 4.50 30.26 9.24
C LEU A 51 3.57 30.05 10.45
N THR A 52 2.48 30.81 10.49
CA THR A 52 1.41 30.73 11.50
C THR A 52 0.11 30.26 10.88
N LYS A 53 -0.93 30.03 11.69
CA LYS A 53 -2.25 29.63 11.17
C LYS A 53 -2.84 30.65 10.19
N ASP A 54 -2.54 31.93 10.39
CA ASP A 54 -3.10 33.03 9.60
C ASP A 54 -2.52 33.11 8.19
N ASP A 55 -1.37 32.46 7.95
CA ASP A 55 -0.76 32.35 6.63
C ASP A 55 -1.47 31.32 5.73
N PHE A 56 -2.46 30.60 6.25
CA PHE A 56 -3.16 29.52 5.56
C PHE A 56 -4.67 29.73 5.49
N GLU A 57 -5.22 29.40 4.32
CA GLU A 57 -6.65 29.15 4.16
C GLU A 57 -6.86 27.70 3.72
N LEU A 58 -7.75 27.00 4.40
CA LEU A 58 -8.12 25.63 4.05
C LEU A 58 -9.52 25.63 3.45
N TYR A 59 -9.68 24.94 2.33
CA TYR A 59 -10.97 24.74 1.68
C TYR A 59 -11.20 23.25 1.46
N ASP A 60 -12.44 22.79 1.71
CA ASP A 60 -12.91 21.46 1.34
C ASP A 60 -14.09 21.65 0.37
N ASN A 61 -13.95 21.11 -0.84
CA ASN A 61 -14.91 21.29 -1.93
C ASN A 61 -15.35 22.76 -2.15
N GLY A 62 -14.40 23.70 -2.04
CA GLY A 62 -14.64 25.14 -2.20
C GLY A 62 -15.23 25.84 -0.97
N ILE A 63 -15.53 25.11 0.11
CA ILE A 63 -16.04 25.67 1.36
C ILE A 63 -14.87 25.91 2.31
N LYS A 64 -14.70 27.15 2.79
CA LYS A 64 -13.65 27.52 3.74
C LYS A 64 -13.82 26.74 5.05
N GLN A 65 -12.78 26.04 5.45
CA GLN A 65 -12.72 25.24 6.67
C GLN A 65 -11.93 25.98 7.75
N LYS A 66 -12.35 25.80 9.01
CA LYS A 66 -11.65 26.37 10.16
C LYS A 66 -10.41 25.53 10.47
N ILE A 67 -9.26 26.19 10.56
CA ILE A 67 -8.02 25.57 11.02
C ILE A 67 -8.02 25.61 12.55
N GLU A 68 -8.14 24.46 13.22
CA GLU A 68 -8.17 24.38 14.68
C GLU A 68 -6.77 24.52 15.31
N ALA A 69 -5.77 23.88 14.70
CA ALA A 69 -4.39 23.91 15.17
C ALA A 69 -3.40 23.75 14.00
N LEU A 70 -2.18 24.26 14.20
CA LEU A 70 -1.04 24.08 13.30
C LEU A 70 0.13 23.48 14.10
N TYR A 71 0.77 22.46 13.53
CA TYR A 71 1.91 21.78 14.15
C TYR A 71 3.09 21.73 13.18
N LEU A 72 4.26 22.13 13.65
CA LEU A 72 5.51 21.88 12.94
C LEU A 72 6.09 20.56 13.46
N ILE A 73 5.99 19.51 12.65
CA ILE A 73 6.50 18.19 13.02
C ILE A 73 7.85 17.97 12.34
N ARG A 74 8.89 17.69 13.13
CA ARG A 74 10.19 17.25 12.63
C ARG A 74 10.44 15.81 13.03
N LYS A 75 10.45 14.92 12.05
CA LYS A 75 10.61 13.47 12.27
C LYS A 75 9.53 12.95 13.23
N THR A 76 9.88 12.74 14.49
CA THR A 76 9.03 12.22 15.56
C THR A 76 8.75 13.25 16.67
N THR A 77 9.13 14.52 16.49
CA THR A 77 8.91 15.59 17.48
C THR A 77 8.00 16.68 16.93
N ILE A 78 7.23 17.29 17.82
CA ILE A 78 6.47 18.51 17.55
C ILE A 78 7.34 19.68 18.03
N ASP A 79 7.85 20.47 17.10
CA ASP A 79 8.76 21.58 17.38
C ASP A 79 8.00 22.89 17.64
N LYS A 80 6.82 23.06 17.03
CA LYS A 80 5.93 24.22 17.22
C LYS A 80 4.50 23.73 17.22
N GLN A 81 3.67 24.31 18.08
CA GLN A 81 2.23 24.12 18.12
C GLN A 81 1.54 25.47 18.27
N GLU A 82 0.44 25.65 17.53
CA GLU A 82 -0.40 26.83 17.60
C GLU A 82 -1.88 26.41 17.56
N GLY A 83 -2.73 27.02 18.40
CA GLY A 83 -4.15 26.68 18.48
C GLY A 83 -4.47 25.62 19.53
N SER A 84 -5.51 24.82 19.27
CA SER A 84 -6.06 23.88 20.26
C SER A 84 -5.06 22.80 20.68
N THR A 85 -5.05 22.46 21.98
CA THR A 85 -4.30 21.34 22.57
C THR A 85 -5.15 20.08 22.75
N ALA A 86 -6.45 20.15 22.44
CA ALA A 86 -7.36 19.00 22.53
C ALA A 86 -6.94 17.86 21.60
N PHE A 87 -6.07 18.14 20.62
CA PHE A 87 -5.52 17.18 19.69
C PHE A 87 -3.98 17.19 19.77
N HIS A 88 -3.38 16.01 19.65
CA HIS A 88 -1.93 15.84 19.53
C HIS A 88 -1.66 14.94 18.31
N PRO A 89 -0.97 15.43 17.27
CA PRO A 89 -0.74 14.65 16.06
C PRO A 89 0.10 13.42 16.38
N ARG A 90 -0.27 12.27 15.80
CA ARG A 90 0.49 11.04 15.99
C ARG A 90 1.72 11.04 15.10
N VAL A 91 2.87 11.23 15.71
CA VAL A 91 4.17 11.35 15.04
C VAL A 91 4.87 10.01 14.78
N ALA A 92 4.20 8.88 15.04
CA ALA A 92 4.73 7.56 14.71
C ALA A 92 4.96 7.44 13.20
N ARG A 93 6.13 6.94 12.80
CA ARG A 93 6.47 6.74 11.38
C ARG A 93 6.43 5.27 11.02
N HIS A 94 5.73 4.99 9.93
CA HIS A 94 5.54 3.66 9.38
C HIS A 94 6.20 3.60 8.00
N PHE A 95 7.28 2.86 7.90
CA PHE A 95 7.99 2.65 6.64
C PHE A 95 7.56 1.34 6.00
N VAL A 96 7.38 1.37 4.68
CA VAL A 96 7.26 0.19 3.83
C VAL A 96 8.33 0.26 2.75
N LEU A 97 9.16 -0.77 2.67
CA LEU A 97 10.08 -0.99 1.56
C LEU A 97 9.54 -2.15 0.73
N PHE A 98 9.08 -1.87 -0.49
CA PHE A 98 8.55 -2.87 -1.41
C PHE A 98 9.61 -3.14 -2.48
N PHE A 99 10.09 -4.38 -2.58
CA PHE A 99 11.05 -4.81 -3.58
C PHE A 99 10.39 -5.63 -4.69
N GLU A 100 10.00 -4.94 -5.77
CA GLU A 100 9.59 -5.55 -7.04
C GLU A 100 10.82 -5.62 -7.95
N VAL A 101 11.70 -6.57 -7.64
CA VAL A 101 12.99 -6.74 -8.31
C VAL A 101 13.26 -8.21 -8.59
N HIS A 102 13.89 -8.48 -9.72
CA HIS A 102 14.12 -9.83 -10.23
C HIS A 102 15.58 -10.28 -10.07
N GLU A 103 16.47 -9.32 -9.92
CA GLU A 103 17.90 -9.50 -9.73
C GLU A 103 18.43 -8.62 -8.60
N TYR A 104 19.40 -9.16 -7.85
CA TYR A 104 20.06 -8.40 -6.80
C TYR A 104 21.09 -7.44 -7.40
N LEU A 105 20.90 -6.14 -7.20
CA LEU A 105 21.85 -5.11 -7.59
C LEU A 105 22.62 -4.59 -6.36
N PRO A 106 23.95 -4.35 -6.43
CA PRO A 106 24.73 -3.80 -5.33
C PRO A 106 24.15 -2.49 -4.75
N LYS A 107 23.54 -1.66 -5.61
CA LYS A 107 22.88 -0.40 -5.23
C LYS A 107 21.71 -0.59 -4.25
N LEU A 108 21.07 -1.76 -4.22
CA LEU A 108 20.06 -2.09 -3.20
C LEU A 108 20.69 -2.12 -1.81
N ALA A 109 21.92 -2.64 -1.70
CA ALA A 109 22.66 -2.69 -0.44
C ALA A 109 22.96 -1.27 0.08
N GLU A 110 23.40 -0.39 -0.82
CA GLU A 110 23.67 1.02 -0.51
C GLU A 110 22.41 1.74 -0.03
N ALA A 111 21.28 1.55 -0.72
CA ALA A 111 20.01 2.15 -0.34
C ALA A 111 19.52 1.65 1.02
N VAL A 112 19.65 0.35 1.30
CA VAL A 112 19.29 -0.22 2.61
C VAL A 112 20.18 0.31 3.72
N LYS A 113 21.50 0.41 3.50
CA LYS A 113 22.43 1.01 4.46
C LYS A 113 22.07 2.46 4.73
N PHE A 114 21.90 3.26 3.68
CA PHE A 114 21.49 4.66 3.80
C PHE A 114 20.18 4.82 4.59
N PHE A 115 19.19 3.97 4.30
CA PHE A 115 17.91 3.98 5.01
C PHE A 115 18.10 3.79 6.52
N PHE A 116 18.83 2.76 6.94
CA PHE A 116 19.04 2.51 8.37
C PHE A 116 19.96 3.55 9.04
N GLU A 117 20.95 4.09 8.32
CA GLU A 117 21.89 5.06 8.87
C GLU A 117 21.34 6.48 8.98
N LYS A 118 20.49 6.90 8.03
CA LYS A 118 20.09 8.31 7.88
C LYS A 118 18.59 8.55 8.04
N VAL A 119 17.75 7.52 7.85
CA VAL A 119 16.28 7.69 7.80
C VAL A 119 15.58 7.02 8.98
N PHE A 120 15.88 5.75 9.22
CA PHE A 120 15.24 4.93 10.25
C PHE A 120 15.73 5.33 11.64
N GLN A 121 14.80 5.49 12.58
CA GLN A 121 15.05 5.94 13.93
C GLN A 121 14.35 5.06 14.95
N PRO A 122 14.79 5.10 16.23
CA PRO A 122 14.08 4.41 17.29
C PRO A 122 12.61 4.83 17.38
N GLY A 123 11.72 3.85 17.52
CA GLY A 123 10.26 4.06 17.53
C GLY A 123 9.59 3.95 16.17
N ASP A 124 10.34 3.93 15.08
CA ASP A 124 9.79 3.66 13.75
C ASP A 124 9.39 2.18 13.59
N SER A 125 8.35 1.93 12.83
CA SER A 125 8.07 0.57 12.34
C SER A 125 8.49 0.42 10.88
N LEU A 126 8.93 -0.77 10.51
CA LEU A 126 9.29 -1.09 9.12
C LEU A 126 8.60 -2.38 8.68
N ILE A 127 8.02 -2.35 7.48
CA ILE A 127 7.58 -3.52 6.73
C ILE A 127 8.47 -3.62 5.49
N VAL A 128 9.02 -4.80 5.24
CA VAL A 128 9.81 -5.06 4.02
C VAL A 128 9.09 -6.16 3.25
N ILE A 129 8.66 -5.87 2.03
CA ILE A 129 8.04 -6.83 1.13
C ILE A 129 9.10 -7.23 0.11
N THR A 130 9.46 -8.51 0.08
CA THR A 130 10.41 -9.10 -0.90
C THR A 130 9.64 -9.98 -1.88
N PRO A 131 10.25 -10.37 -3.02
CA PRO A 131 9.61 -11.29 -3.96
C PRO A 131 9.20 -12.64 -3.35
N LEU A 132 9.78 -13.01 -2.21
CA LEU A 132 9.49 -14.26 -1.53
C LEU A 132 8.53 -14.09 -0.35
N LYS A 133 8.68 -13.03 0.46
CA LYS A 133 7.91 -12.87 1.71
C LYS A 133 8.01 -11.47 2.32
N THR A 134 7.23 -11.27 3.38
CA THR A 134 7.22 -10.02 4.15
C THR A 134 7.97 -10.13 5.48
N TYR A 135 8.83 -9.17 5.78
CA TYR A 135 9.47 -8.96 7.08
C TYR A 135 8.86 -7.76 7.80
N ARG A 136 8.89 -7.79 9.14
CA ARG A 136 8.36 -6.71 9.97
C ARG A 136 9.29 -6.41 11.13
N ILE A 137 9.66 -5.14 11.28
CA ILE A 137 10.37 -4.60 12.43
C ILE A 137 9.37 -3.77 13.23
N LYS A 138 9.16 -4.18 14.50
CA LYS A 138 8.32 -3.44 15.44
C LYS A 138 9.09 -2.24 16.01
N PRO A 139 8.40 -1.16 16.43
CA PRO A 139 9.01 0.01 17.08
C PRO A 139 9.97 -0.31 18.23
N THR A 140 9.72 -1.40 18.96
CA THR A 140 10.53 -1.80 20.12
C THR A 140 11.82 -2.54 19.75
N ALA A 141 11.98 -2.97 18.50
CA ALA A 141 13.13 -3.76 18.07
C ALA A 141 14.39 -2.92 17.84
N SER A 142 14.25 -1.63 17.52
CA SER A 142 15.37 -0.69 17.31
C SER A 142 16.20 -0.43 18.56
N HIS A 143 15.67 -0.73 19.75
CA HIS A 143 16.41 -0.64 21.01
C HIS A 143 17.37 -1.82 21.24
N ARG A 144 17.24 -2.90 20.44
CA ARG A 144 17.97 -4.16 20.67
C ARG A 144 19.09 -4.42 19.66
N LEU A 145 19.06 -3.79 18.49
CA LEU A 145 20.01 -4.03 17.40
C LEU A 145 20.50 -2.70 16.83
N SER A 146 21.79 -2.62 16.52
CA SER A 146 22.37 -1.46 15.85
C SER A 146 21.83 -1.31 14.42
N PRO A 147 21.75 -0.08 13.87
CA PRO A 147 21.35 0.16 12.49
C PRO A 147 22.15 -0.66 11.47
N GLU A 148 23.46 -0.79 11.68
CA GLU A 148 24.36 -1.57 10.83
C GLU A 148 23.98 -3.07 10.79
N LYS A 149 23.63 -3.63 11.96
CA LYS A 149 23.21 -5.04 12.06
C LYS A 149 21.86 -5.28 11.39
N LEU A 150 20.91 -4.35 11.56
CA LEU A 150 19.62 -4.40 10.88
C LEU A 150 19.79 -4.32 9.35
N ALA A 151 20.62 -3.39 8.87
CA ALA A 151 20.93 -3.25 7.44
C ALA A 151 21.55 -4.54 6.88
N SER A 152 22.56 -5.08 7.55
CA SER A 152 23.25 -6.30 7.11
C SER A 152 22.32 -7.52 7.07
N GLN A 153 21.45 -7.67 8.07
CA GLN A 153 20.43 -8.72 8.08
C GLN A 153 19.47 -8.58 6.91
N LEU A 154 18.93 -7.37 6.68
CA LEU A 154 18.02 -7.13 5.58
C LEU A 154 18.68 -7.39 4.23
N ILE A 155 19.92 -6.95 4.03
CA ILE A 155 20.68 -7.20 2.79
C ILE A 155 20.83 -8.69 2.52
N ASN A 156 21.16 -9.49 3.55
CA ASN A 156 21.29 -10.94 3.40
C ASN A 156 19.95 -11.59 3.06
N HIS A 157 18.86 -11.12 3.68
CA HIS A 157 17.51 -11.55 3.34
C HIS A 157 17.15 -11.20 1.90
N LEU A 158 17.41 -9.97 1.44
CA LEU A 158 17.15 -9.54 0.06
C LEU A 158 17.93 -10.39 -0.95
N LYS A 159 19.23 -10.62 -0.72
CA LYS A 159 20.03 -11.49 -1.60
C LYS A 159 19.42 -12.88 -1.76
N LYS A 160 18.99 -13.48 -0.65
CA LYS A 160 18.38 -14.81 -0.65
C LYS A 160 17.00 -14.80 -1.32
N ASP A 161 16.15 -13.86 -0.91
CA ASP A 161 14.75 -13.82 -1.31
C ASP A 161 14.58 -13.42 -2.79
N ILE A 162 15.39 -12.51 -3.32
CA ILE A 162 15.40 -12.17 -4.75
C ILE A 162 15.92 -13.35 -5.58
N LYS A 163 16.96 -14.04 -5.08
CA LYS A 163 17.47 -15.23 -5.76
C LYS A 163 16.41 -16.34 -5.82
N ILE A 164 15.68 -16.58 -4.74
CA ILE A 164 14.70 -17.68 -4.68
C ILE A 164 13.37 -17.27 -5.33
N GLY A 165 12.81 -16.14 -4.92
CA GLY A 165 11.49 -15.66 -5.31
C GLY A 165 11.38 -15.31 -6.79
N SER A 166 12.47 -14.88 -7.42
CA SER A 166 12.48 -14.55 -8.85
C SER A 166 13.11 -15.66 -9.71
N SER A 167 13.25 -16.88 -9.17
CA SER A 167 13.85 -18.00 -9.92
C SER A 167 12.98 -18.43 -11.10
N GLU A 168 11.68 -18.57 -10.90
CA GLU A 168 10.72 -18.93 -11.95
C GLU A 168 10.66 -17.85 -13.05
N TYR A 169 10.54 -16.58 -12.64
CA TYR A 169 10.55 -15.44 -13.55
C TYR A 169 11.80 -15.43 -14.45
N ARG A 170 12.99 -15.63 -13.86
CA ARG A 170 14.25 -15.66 -14.63
C ARG A 170 14.36 -16.86 -15.57
N THR A 171 13.84 -18.02 -15.17
CA THR A 171 13.79 -19.20 -16.04
C THR A 171 12.92 -18.92 -17.26
N ILE A 172 11.71 -18.41 -17.07
CA ILE A 172 10.81 -18.10 -18.19
C ILE A 172 11.40 -17.03 -19.12
N LEU A 173 12.04 -15.99 -18.58
CA LEU A 173 12.72 -15.00 -19.40
C LEU A 173 13.83 -15.62 -20.26
N ARG A 174 14.65 -16.50 -19.68
CA ARG A 174 15.70 -17.19 -20.42
C ARG A 174 15.10 -18.09 -21.52
N ASP A 175 14.05 -18.83 -21.20
CA ASP A 175 13.39 -19.72 -22.15
C ASP A 175 12.76 -18.92 -23.33
N LEU A 176 12.23 -17.72 -23.06
CA LEU A 176 11.78 -16.78 -24.10
C LEU A 176 12.93 -16.27 -24.98
N GLU A 177 14.05 -15.89 -24.38
CA GLU A 177 15.24 -15.47 -25.13
C GLU A 177 15.79 -16.60 -26.01
N GLU A 178 15.84 -17.82 -25.49
CA GLU A 178 16.26 -19.02 -26.23
C GLU A 178 15.30 -19.34 -27.38
N SER A 179 13.99 -19.25 -27.13
CA SER A 179 12.96 -19.44 -28.18
C SER A 179 13.14 -18.46 -29.34
N LEU A 180 13.46 -17.20 -29.05
CA LEU A 180 13.74 -16.21 -30.10
C LEU A 180 15.05 -16.50 -30.84
N ARG A 181 16.10 -16.96 -30.15
CA ARG A 181 17.38 -17.30 -30.81
C ARG A 181 17.27 -18.53 -31.71
N GLY A 182 16.46 -19.51 -31.33
CA GLY A 182 16.20 -20.71 -32.13
C GLY A 182 15.33 -20.48 -33.37
N GLY A 183 14.70 -19.30 -33.46
CA GLY A 183 13.69 -18.98 -34.46
C GLY A 183 12.30 -19.35 -33.97
N ILE A 184 11.29 -18.53 -34.32
CA ILE A 184 9.90 -18.82 -34.02
C ILE A 184 9.25 -19.45 -35.27
N ASP A 185 8.54 -20.55 -35.05
CA ASP A 185 7.77 -21.30 -36.02
C ASP A 185 6.36 -21.62 -35.47
N GLU A 186 5.56 -22.36 -36.23
CA GLU A 186 4.19 -22.75 -35.85
C GLU A 186 4.13 -23.56 -34.54
N THR A 187 5.20 -24.30 -34.21
CA THR A 187 5.24 -25.17 -33.02
C THR A 187 5.71 -24.43 -31.77
N THR A 188 6.57 -23.43 -31.94
CA THR A 188 7.19 -22.65 -30.86
C THR A 188 6.43 -21.37 -30.55
N LEU A 189 5.64 -20.83 -31.49
CA LEU A 189 4.80 -19.65 -31.26
C LEU A 189 3.78 -19.81 -30.11
N PRO A 190 3.05 -20.94 -29.99
CA PRO A 190 2.16 -21.16 -28.85
C PRO A 190 2.92 -21.20 -27.51
N LEU A 191 4.11 -21.82 -27.50
CA LEU A 191 4.96 -21.91 -26.32
C LEU A 191 5.49 -20.52 -25.90
N PHE A 192 5.93 -19.71 -26.87
CA PHE A 192 6.34 -18.33 -26.64
C PHE A 192 5.23 -17.49 -26.00
N LYS A 193 4.00 -17.59 -26.51
CA LYS A 193 2.83 -16.93 -25.92
C LYS A 193 2.51 -17.42 -24.51
N GLN A 194 2.58 -18.72 -24.28
CA GLN A 194 2.36 -19.30 -22.97
C GLN A 194 3.38 -18.76 -21.95
N HIS A 195 4.64 -18.63 -22.34
CA HIS A 195 5.67 -18.04 -21.49
C HIS A 195 5.43 -16.55 -21.23
N LEU A 196 4.99 -15.78 -22.23
CA LEU A 196 4.60 -14.37 -22.04
C LEU A 196 3.45 -14.23 -21.04
N GLN A 197 2.39 -15.03 -21.20
CA GLN A 197 1.26 -15.03 -20.26
C GLN A 197 1.73 -15.38 -18.85
N LYS A 198 2.60 -16.38 -18.73
CA LYS A 198 3.14 -16.78 -17.43
C LYS A 198 4.00 -15.70 -16.77
N LEU A 199 4.73 -14.88 -17.54
CA LEU A 199 5.43 -13.72 -16.98
C LEU A 199 4.47 -12.67 -16.44
N GLU A 200 3.38 -12.39 -17.16
CA GLU A 200 2.33 -11.48 -16.70
C GLU A 200 1.70 -11.99 -15.40
N ASP A 201 1.38 -13.28 -15.31
CA ASP A 201 0.78 -13.90 -14.12
C ASP A 201 1.72 -13.89 -12.90
N LEU A 202 3.04 -13.80 -13.11
CA LEU A 202 4.04 -13.75 -12.05
C LEU A 202 4.28 -12.34 -11.50
N ARG A 203 3.74 -11.29 -12.14
CA ARG A 203 3.85 -9.93 -11.62
C ARG A 203 3.04 -9.83 -10.33
N GLN A 204 3.69 -9.38 -9.24
CA GLN A 204 3.06 -9.33 -7.92
C GLN A 204 2.28 -8.04 -7.67
N VAL A 205 2.53 -7.01 -8.48
CA VAL A 205 1.92 -5.68 -8.34
C VAL A 205 0.83 -5.51 -9.40
N ASP A 206 -0.41 -5.56 -8.95
CA ASP A 206 -1.62 -5.26 -9.72
C ASP A 206 -2.45 -4.18 -8.98
N GLU A 207 -3.49 -3.67 -9.62
CA GLU A 207 -4.34 -2.62 -9.06
C GLU A 207 -4.99 -3.07 -7.74
N ASP A 208 -5.52 -4.27 -7.71
CA ASP A 208 -6.20 -4.87 -6.57
C ASP A 208 -5.28 -5.01 -5.35
N SER A 209 -4.02 -5.40 -5.57
CA SER A 209 -3.02 -5.55 -4.52
C SER A 209 -2.63 -4.19 -3.95
N LEU A 210 -2.52 -3.15 -4.79
CA LEU A 210 -2.30 -1.78 -4.36
C LEU A 210 -3.48 -1.22 -3.55
N LEU A 211 -4.72 -1.51 -3.94
CA LEU A 211 -5.91 -1.10 -3.20
C LEU A 211 -5.97 -1.76 -1.81
N ARG A 212 -5.73 -3.08 -1.73
CA ARG A 212 -5.65 -3.79 -0.45
C ARG A 212 -4.52 -3.26 0.43
N PHE A 213 -3.38 -2.93 -0.17
CA PHE A 213 -2.25 -2.33 0.52
C PHE A 213 -2.59 -0.93 1.06
N ALA A 214 -3.29 -0.10 0.29
CA ALA A 214 -3.78 1.20 0.72
C ALA A 214 -4.76 1.06 1.91
N GLU A 215 -5.70 0.11 1.85
CA GLU A 215 -6.63 -0.17 2.96
C GLU A 215 -5.91 -0.65 4.22
N PHE A 216 -4.88 -1.48 4.08
CA PHE A 216 -4.03 -1.87 5.20
C PHE A 216 -3.32 -0.67 5.82
N LEU A 217 -2.77 0.22 4.99
CA LEU A 217 -2.09 1.41 5.45
C LEU A 217 -3.04 2.42 6.09
N LYS A 218 -4.26 2.62 5.57
CA LYS A 218 -5.28 3.52 6.14
C LYS A 218 -5.55 3.22 7.61
N LYS A 219 -5.54 1.94 8.00
CA LYS A 219 -5.75 1.48 9.40
C LYS A 219 -4.58 1.78 10.35
N LYS A 220 -3.41 2.17 9.84
CA LYS A 220 -2.28 2.61 10.66
C LYS A 220 -2.42 4.09 10.95
N GLU A 221 -2.17 4.50 12.19
CA GLU A 221 -2.16 5.90 12.54
C GLU A 221 -0.76 6.50 12.39
N GLY A 222 -0.65 7.81 12.21
CA GLY A 222 0.64 8.49 12.00
C GLY A 222 1.14 8.48 10.56
N GLN A 223 2.41 8.84 10.38
CA GLN A 223 3.02 9.11 9.07
C GLN A 223 3.38 7.82 8.36
N LYS A 224 3.04 7.72 7.08
CA LYS A 224 3.23 6.50 6.26
C LYS A 224 4.15 6.84 5.10
N TYR A 225 5.24 6.10 4.98
CA TYR A 225 6.25 6.27 3.95
C TYR A 225 6.38 4.96 3.18
N VAL A 226 6.12 4.99 1.87
CA VAL A 226 6.22 3.82 1.00
C VAL A 226 7.32 4.07 -0.03
N PHE A 227 8.30 3.18 -0.07
CA PHE A 227 9.36 3.18 -1.07
C PHE A 227 9.22 1.94 -1.94
N LEU A 228 8.98 2.14 -3.24
CA LEU A 228 8.96 1.07 -4.23
C LEU A 228 10.33 1.00 -4.91
N PHE A 229 10.99 -0.14 -4.73
CA PHE A 229 12.18 -0.52 -5.48
C PHE A 229 11.71 -1.35 -6.66
N TYR A 230 11.74 -0.76 -7.84
CA TYR A 230 11.26 -1.38 -9.06
C TYR A 230 12.41 -1.58 -10.04
N GLN A 231 12.48 -2.77 -10.62
CA GLN A 231 13.42 -3.09 -11.71
C GLN A 231 12.65 -3.13 -13.03
N LYS A 232 13.03 -2.26 -13.98
CA LYS A 232 12.41 -2.23 -15.31
C LYS A 232 12.54 -3.58 -16.00
N GLU A 233 11.42 -4.16 -16.39
CA GLU A 233 11.38 -5.39 -17.17
C GLU A 233 11.80 -5.14 -18.63
N ARG A 234 12.57 -6.07 -19.17
CA ARG A 234 12.94 -6.11 -20.59
C ARG A 234 12.45 -7.44 -21.14
N ILE A 235 11.24 -7.42 -21.70
CA ILE A 235 10.63 -8.61 -22.28
C ILE A 235 11.14 -8.75 -23.72
N PRO A 236 11.69 -9.91 -24.10
CA PRO A 236 12.07 -10.18 -25.47
C PRO A 236 10.87 -10.07 -26.43
N GLN A 237 11.08 -9.43 -27.58
CA GLN A 237 10.04 -9.20 -28.59
C GLN A 237 10.38 -9.90 -29.90
N ILE A 238 9.36 -10.34 -30.64
CA ILE A 238 9.53 -10.89 -31.99
C ILE A 238 10.07 -9.78 -32.89
N THR A 239 11.18 -10.04 -33.57
CA THR A 239 11.78 -9.08 -34.51
C THR A 239 11.00 -9.05 -35.84
N PRO A 240 11.07 -7.94 -36.60
CA PRO A 240 10.47 -7.87 -37.93
C PRO A 240 10.95 -8.97 -38.88
N GLN A 241 12.22 -9.39 -38.76
CA GLN A 241 12.78 -10.48 -39.57
C GLN A 241 12.13 -11.83 -39.26
N GLN A 242 11.98 -12.15 -37.97
CA GLN A 242 11.29 -13.37 -37.52
C GLN A 242 9.81 -13.36 -37.90
N LEU A 243 9.15 -12.19 -37.80
CA LEU A 243 7.77 -12.02 -38.24
C LEU A 243 7.61 -12.27 -39.75
N ASN A 244 8.52 -11.74 -40.56
CA ASN A 244 8.51 -11.95 -42.01
C ASN A 244 8.74 -13.42 -42.36
N GLN A 245 9.65 -14.11 -41.66
CA GLN A 245 9.86 -15.55 -41.82
C GLN A 245 8.60 -16.34 -41.49
N LEU A 246 7.98 -16.10 -40.33
CA LEU A 246 6.71 -16.72 -39.93
C LEU A 246 5.60 -16.50 -40.96
N THR A 247 5.47 -15.27 -41.46
CA THR A 247 4.46 -14.91 -42.46
C THR A 247 4.73 -15.61 -43.79
N SER A 248 5.99 -15.71 -44.22
CA SER A 248 6.39 -16.37 -45.46
C SER A 248 6.18 -17.89 -45.44
N VAL A 249 6.42 -18.53 -44.29
CA VAL A 249 6.26 -19.99 -44.12
C VAL A 249 4.79 -20.38 -43.94
N ASN A 250 3.94 -19.47 -43.44
CA ASN A 250 2.53 -19.74 -43.13
C ASN A 250 1.54 -18.99 -44.03
N GLN A 251 1.91 -18.69 -45.29
CA GLN A 251 1.03 -17.99 -46.24
C GLN A 251 -0.34 -18.67 -46.42
N ASP A 252 -0.38 -20.01 -46.31
CA ASP A 252 -1.60 -20.81 -46.45
C ASP A 252 -2.41 -20.95 -45.13
N LYS A 253 -1.92 -20.38 -44.02
CA LYS A 253 -2.53 -20.49 -42.68
C LYS A 253 -2.74 -19.11 -42.04
N PRO A 254 -3.71 -18.31 -42.53
CA PRO A 254 -3.93 -16.94 -42.07
C PRO A 254 -4.24 -16.83 -40.57
N ASN A 255 -4.82 -17.87 -39.97
CA ASN A 255 -5.15 -17.91 -38.54
C ASN A 255 -3.92 -17.77 -37.62
N ILE A 256 -2.73 -18.15 -38.08
CA ILE A 256 -1.47 -18.03 -37.32
C ILE A 256 -0.97 -16.58 -37.37
N ILE A 257 -1.19 -15.89 -38.49
CA ILE A 257 -0.77 -14.49 -38.70
C ILE A 257 -1.62 -13.52 -37.87
N PHE A 258 -2.93 -13.75 -37.79
CA PHE A 258 -3.85 -12.94 -36.96
C PHE A 258 -3.66 -13.11 -35.44
N GLN A 259 -2.82 -14.06 -35.06
CA GLN A 259 -2.59 -14.44 -33.69
C GLN A 259 -1.36 -13.74 -33.09
N ILE A 260 -0.59 -13.00 -33.89
CA ILE A 260 0.65 -12.32 -33.49
C ILE A 260 0.33 -10.92 -32.98
#